data_AF-A0A5E4K8S7-F1
#
_entry.id   AF-A0A5E4K8S7-F1
#
_cell.length_a   1.000
_cell.length_b   1.000
_cell.length_c   1.000
_cell.angle_alpha   90.00
_cell.angle_beta   90.00
_cell.angle_gamma   90.00
#
_symmetry.space_group_name_H-M   'P 1'
#
loop_
_entity.id
_entity.type
_entity.pdbx_description
1 polymer ?
#
loop_
_entity_poly.entity_id
_entity_poly.type
_entity_poly.pdbx_seq_one_letter_code
_entity_poly.pdbx_strand_id
1 'polypeptide(L)'
;MDENTVNRTKAAINALIDIEQLWIENTPNYNLSTQELLILKKRLERAMENVSKIYEENKTKLEAAEAEIKKMHEGRKQKQPDATQPGHRTRQM
;
A
#
# COMPACT_ATOMS: atom_id res chain seq x y z
N MET A 1 9.04 -6.38 -7.49
CA MET A 1 8.00 -7.43 -7.60
C MET A 1 8.19 -8.16 -8.93
N ASP A 2 7.60 -9.33 -9.09
CA ASP A 2 7.67 -10.12 -10.33
C ASP A 2 6.50 -9.84 -11.30
N GLU A 3 6.55 -10.41 -12.49
CA GLU A 3 5.51 -10.26 -13.52
C GLU A 3 4.15 -10.78 -13.05
N ASN A 4 4.13 -11.87 -12.26
CA ASN A 4 2.89 -12.42 -11.69
C ASN A 4 2.19 -11.39 -10.80
N THR A 5 2.93 -10.70 -9.94
CA THR A 5 2.40 -9.63 -9.09
C THR A 5 1.76 -8.51 -9.92
N VAL A 6 2.41 -8.11 -11.02
CA VAL A 6 1.86 -7.09 -11.94
C VAL A 6 0.58 -7.58 -12.61
N ASN A 7 0.56 -8.82 -13.07
CA ASN A 7 -0.61 -9.41 -13.73
C ASN A 7 -1.80 -9.57 -12.78
N ARG A 8 -1.55 -10.01 -11.54
CA ARG A 8 -2.57 -10.02 -10.47
C ARG A 8 -3.09 -8.62 -10.17
N THR A 9 -2.22 -7.62 -10.16
CA THR A 9 -2.62 -6.23 -9.91
C THR A 9 -3.57 -5.74 -11.00
N LYS A 10 -3.23 -5.97 -12.27
CA LYS A 10 -4.11 -5.67 -13.40
C LYS A 10 -5.46 -6.39 -13.30
N ALA A 11 -5.45 -7.67 -12.92
CA ALA A 11 -6.68 -8.45 -12.76
C ALA A 11 -7.58 -7.93 -11.62
N ALA A 12 -6.99 -7.52 -10.49
CA ALA A 12 -7.71 -6.92 -9.38
C ALA A 12 -8.36 -5.58 -9.79
N ILE A 13 -7.60 -4.72 -10.46
CA ILE A 13 -8.09 -3.41 -10.94
C ILE A 13 -9.25 -3.61 -11.93
N ASN A 14 -9.09 -4.50 -12.91
CA ASN A 14 -10.15 -4.76 -13.88
C ASN A 14 -11.43 -5.27 -13.21
N ALA A 15 -11.33 -6.12 -12.19
CA ALA A 15 -12.49 -6.58 -11.43
C ALA A 15 -13.17 -5.44 -10.65
N LEU A 16 -12.40 -4.49 -10.11
CA LEU A 16 -12.95 -3.30 -9.43
C LEU A 16 -13.62 -2.32 -10.40
N ILE A 17 -13.06 -2.15 -11.60
CA ILE A 17 -13.67 -1.35 -12.67
C ILE A 17 -15.02 -1.97 -13.09
N ASP A 18 -15.10 -3.28 -13.25
CA ASP A 18 -16.36 -3.96 -13.56
C ASP A 18 -17.43 -3.74 -12.47
N ILE A 19 -17.01 -3.67 -11.20
CA ILE A 19 -17.91 -3.38 -10.07
C ILE A 19 -18.39 -1.94 -10.11
N GLU A 20 -17.49 -1.00 -10.34
CA GLU A 20 -17.85 0.42 -10.49
C GLU A 20 -18.86 0.63 -11.62
N GLN A 21 -18.63 -0.01 -12.76
CA GLN A 21 -19.53 0.03 -13.91
C GLN A 21 -20.93 -0.50 -13.56
N LEU A 22 -21.01 -1.62 -12.82
CA LEU A 22 -22.28 -2.18 -12.35
C LEU A 22 -23.06 -1.17 -11.48
N TRP A 23 -22.37 -0.38 -10.65
CA TRP A 23 -23.01 0.65 -9.84
C TRP A 23 -23.49 1.83 -10.66
N ILE A 24 -22.68 2.29 -11.63
CA ILE A 24 -23.03 3.38 -12.54
C ILE A 24 -24.32 3.04 -13.31
N GLU A 25 -24.42 1.81 -13.83
CA GLU A 25 -25.58 1.32 -14.59
C GLU A 25 -26.86 1.24 -13.76
N ASN A 26 -26.74 1.15 -12.44
CA ASN A 26 -27.86 1.03 -11.51
C ASN A 26 -28.15 2.33 -10.75
N THR A 27 -27.56 3.45 -11.16
CA THR A 27 -27.90 4.77 -10.62
C THR A 27 -29.33 5.20 -11.00
N PRO A 28 -30.00 6.02 -10.17
CA PRO A 28 -29.55 6.52 -8.86
C PRO A 28 -29.94 5.58 -7.70
N ASN A 29 -30.69 4.51 -7.95
CA ASN A 29 -31.32 3.72 -6.89
C ASN A 29 -30.39 2.63 -6.32
N TYR A 30 -29.34 2.25 -7.06
CA TYR A 30 -28.37 1.21 -6.71
C TYR A 30 -29.00 -0.15 -6.39
N ASN A 31 -30.18 -0.42 -6.95
CA ASN A 31 -30.87 -1.68 -6.77
C ASN A 31 -30.40 -2.70 -7.80
N LEU A 32 -29.68 -3.71 -7.34
CA LEU A 32 -29.25 -4.83 -8.17
C LEU A 32 -30.29 -5.96 -8.16
N SER A 33 -30.55 -6.55 -9.32
CA SER A 33 -31.28 -7.81 -9.41
C SER A 33 -30.49 -8.96 -8.76
N THR A 34 -31.16 -10.09 -8.51
CA THR A 34 -30.50 -11.31 -8.00
C THR A 34 -29.34 -11.76 -8.89
N GLN A 35 -29.46 -11.61 -10.21
CA GLN A 35 -28.40 -11.96 -11.15
C GLN A 35 -27.20 -11.01 -11.03
N GLU A 36 -27.45 -9.70 -10.92
CA GLU A 36 -26.41 -8.70 -10.73
C GLU A 36 -25.71 -8.83 -9.39
N LEU A 37 -26.42 -9.21 -8.32
CA LEU A 37 -25.81 -9.53 -7.03
C LEU A 37 -24.84 -10.71 -7.14
N LEU A 38 -25.17 -11.74 -7.92
CA LEU A 38 -24.25 -12.86 -8.18
C LEU A 38 -23.03 -12.43 -9.01
N ILE A 39 -23.20 -11.51 -9.96
CA ILE A 39 -22.10 -10.93 -10.74
C ILE A 39 -21.19 -10.14 -9.80
N LEU A 40 -21.76 -9.24 -8.98
CA LEU A 40 -21.03 -8.45 -7.98
C LEU A 40 -20.21 -9.36 -7.05
N LYS A 41 -20.82 -10.40 -6.49
CA LYS A 41 -20.14 -11.38 -5.63
C LYS A 41 -18.90 -11.97 -6.30
N LYS A 42 -19.04 -12.47 -7.53
CA LYS A 42 -17.92 -13.09 -8.28
C LYS A 42 -16.80 -12.10 -8.58
N ARG A 43 -17.14 -10.85 -8.92
CA ARG A 43 -16.14 -9.80 -9.18
C ARG A 43 -15.39 -9.42 -7.91
N LEU A 44 -16.11 -9.29 -6.78
CA LEU A 44 -15.51 -9.02 -5.48
C LEU A 44 -14.57 -10.16 -5.05
N GLU A 45 -15.01 -11.41 -5.16
CA GLU A 45 -14.18 -12.59 -4.87
C GLU A 45 -12.89 -12.58 -5.69
N ARG A 46 -12.99 -12.30 -7.00
CA ARG A 46 -11.82 -12.20 -7.88
C ARG A 46 -10.88 -11.07 -7.49
N ALA A 47 -11.41 -9.90 -7.14
CA ALA A 47 -10.59 -8.77 -6.69
C ALA A 47 -9.85 -9.11 -5.39
N MET A 48 -10.57 -9.64 -4.41
CA MET A 48 -10.00 -10.05 -3.11
C MET A 48 -8.93 -11.12 -3.26
N GLU A 49 -9.17 -12.16 -4.08
CA GLU A 49 -8.20 -13.22 -4.30
C GLU A 49 -6.89 -12.67 -4.88
N ASN A 50 -6.97 -11.78 -5.87
CA ASN A 50 -5.77 -11.20 -6.48
C ASN A 50 -5.03 -10.28 -5.51
N VAL A 51 -5.72 -9.42 -4.76
CA VAL A 51 -5.11 -8.54 -3.76
C VAL A 51 -4.45 -9.34 -2.65
N SER A 52 -5.13 -10.36 -2.13
CA SER A 52 -4.59 -11.23 -1.08
C SER A 52 -3.33 -11.94 -1.55
N LYS A 53 -3.33 -12.53 -2.77
CA LYS A 53 -2.14 -13.18 -3.31
C LYS A 53 -0.98 -12.21 -3.54
N ILE A 54 -1.24 -10.99 -4.01
CA ILE A 54 -0.19 -9.95 -4.13
C ILE A 54 0.47 -9.71 -2.77
N TYR A 55 -0.32 -9.55 -1.71
CA TYR A 55 0.20 -9.27 -0.38
C TYR A 55 0.95 -10.48 0.19
N GLU A 56 0.31 -11.65 0.25
CA GLU A 56 0.86 -12.84 0.89
C GLU A 56 2.12 -13.35 0.16
N GLU A 57 2.10 -13.43 -1.18
CA GLU A 57 3.25 -13.91 -1.96
C GLU A 57 4.46 -12.95 -1.86
N ASN A 58 4.25 -11.68 -1.49
CA ASN A 58 5.30 -10.68 -1.40
C ASN A 58 5.56 -10.17 0.03
N LYS A 59 4.91 -10.76 1.04
CA LYS A 59 4.92 -10.28 2.43
C LYS A 59 6.33 -10.07 2.98
N THR A 60 7.22 -11.04 2.82
CA THR A 60 8.61 -10.95 3.30
C THR A 60 9.36 -9.77 2.70
N LYS A 61 9.15 -9.46 1.41
CA LYS A 61 9.80 -8.32 0.75
C LYS A 61 9.25 -6.99 1.27
N LEU A 62 7.93 -6.94 1.52
CA LEU A 62 7.26 -5.76 2.07
C LEU A 62 7.73 -5.49 3.51
N GLU A 63 7.80 -6.52 4.35
CA GLU A 63 8.29 -6.43 5.74
C GLU A 63 9.78 -6.05 5.78
N ALA A 64 10.60 -6.60 4.90
CA ALA A 64 12.01 -6.21 4.78
C ALA A 64 12.16 -4.73 4.42
N ALA A 65 11.39 -4.25 3.44
CA ALA A 65 11.38 -2.83 3.06
C ALA A 65 10.93 -1.93 4.22
N GLU A 66 9.90 -2.34 4.98
CA GLU A 66 9.45 -1.62 6.17
C GLU A 66 10.55 -1.53 7.24
N ALA A 67 11.25 -2.64 7.51
CA ALA A 67 12.34 -2.69 8.47
C ALA A 67 13.54 -1.81 8.05
N GLU A 68 13.89 -1.79 6.76
CA GLU A 68 14.94 -0.91 6.23
C GLU A 68 14.60 0.57 6.43
N ILE A 69 13.36 0.97 6.12
CA ILE A 69 12.89 2.34 6.33
C ILE A 69 12.93 2.73 7.81
N LYS A 70 12.56 1.83 8.73
CA LYS A 70 12.65 2.06 10.19
C LYS A 70 14.09 2.34 10.63
N LYS A 71 15.06 1.51 10.20
CA LYS A 71 16.48 1.71 10.50
C LYS A 71 17.02 3.05 9.99
N MET A 72 16.61 3.48 8.79
CA MET A 72 17.02 4.78 8.24
C MET A 72 16.53 5.97 9.10
N HIS A 73 15.32 5.87 9.66
CA HIS A 73 14.77 6.91 10.53
C HIS A 73 15.38 6.91 11.94
N GLU A 74 15.68 5.75 12.49
CA GLU A 74 16.38 5.63 13.79
C GLU A 74 17.82 6.17 13.69
N GLY A 75 18.54 5.86 12.60
CA GLY A 75 19.89 6.39 12.34
C GLY A 75 19.95 7.91 12.14
N ARG A 76 18.84 8.56 11.75
CA ARG A 76 18.74 10.03 11.67
C ARG A 76 18.61 10.69 13.04
N LYS A 77 18.03 10.02 14.05
CA LYS A 77 17.94 10.57 15.42
C LYS A 77 19.29 10.58 16.14
N GLN A 78 20.24 9.70 15.77
CA GLN A 78 21.58 9.66 16.37
C GLN A 78 22.58 10.64 15.74
N LYS A 79 22.26 11.26 14.60
CA LYS A 79 23.15 12.19 13.87
C LYS A 79 22.83 13.68 14.10
N GLN A 80 22.17 14.04 15.20
CA GLN A 80 22.32 15.39 15.73
C GLN A 80 23.50 15.38 16.70
N PRO A 81 24.73 15.76 16.28
CA PRO A 81 25.70 16.19 17.26
C PRO A 81 25.15 17.47 17.88
N ASP A 82 24.97 17.47 19.19
CA ASP A 82 24.86 18.68 19.99
C ASP A 82 25.97 19.63 19.54
N ALA A 83 25.60 20.71 18.86
CA ALA A 83 26.53 21.77 18.52
C ALA A 83 26.83 22.61 19.76
N THR A 84 27.38 21.98 20.80
CA THR A 84 27.95 22.70 21.94
C THR A 84 29.38 23.07 21.55
N GLN A 85 29.51 24.23 20.91
CA GLN A 85 30.80 24.87 20.66
C GLN A 85 31.56 25.03 22.00
N PRO A 86 32.84 24.63 22.11
CA PRO A 86 33.66 25.05 23.22
C PRO A 86 33.99 26.53 23.02
N GLY A 87 33.33 27.39 23.81
CA GLY A 87 33.59 28.82 23.83
C GLY A 87 35.05 29.09 24.13
N HIS A 88 35.73 29.73 23.18
CA HIS A 88 36.98 30.45 23.41
C HIS A 88 36.81 31.39 24.60
N ARG A 89 37.51 31.12 25.71
CA ARG A 89 37.87 32.16 26.67
C ARG A 89 39.34 32.49 26.51
N THR A 90 39.52 33.70 26.02
CA THR A 90 40.74 34.45 25.80
C THR A 90 41.61 34.52 27.05
N ARG A 91 42.92 34.46 26.84
CA ARG A 91 43.99 34.74 27.80
C ARG A 91 44.12 36.26 27.99
N GLN A 92 44.14 36.75 29.24
CA GLN A 92 44.70 38.02 29.77
C GLN A 92 44.13 38.22 31.20
N MET A 93 44.86 38.56 32.26
CA MET A 93 46.26 38.93 32.50
C MET A 93 46.81 38.14 33.68
#